data_AF-A0A0T7BQQ3-F1
#
_entry.id   AF-A0A0T7BQQ3-F1
#
_cell.length_a   1.000
_cell.length_b   1.000
_cell.length_c   1.000
_cell.angle_alpha   90.00
_cell.angle_beta   90.00
_cell.angle_gamma   90.00
#
_symmetry.space_group_name_H-M   'P 1'
#
loop_
_entity.id
_entity.type
_entity.pdbx_description
1 polymer ?
#
loop_
_entity_poly.entity_id
_entity_poly.type
_entity_poly.pdbx_seq_one_letter_code
_entity_poly.pdbx_strand_id
1 'polypeptide(L)'
;MTTTKNHSHYFQKISHLHSILAPIMLLPLLLTTITGTIFQIVDLAGKKDGFYWLLDWHKGHFGALNLELIYPFLNALGLFILLFTGIYMWFHMQHTSKKG
;
A
#
# COMPACT_ATOMS: atom_id res chain seq x y z
N MET A 1 -15.09 0.91 36.27
CA MET A 1 -13.75 0.79 35.64
C MET A 1 -13.78 -0.26 34.54
N THR A 2 -14.24 0.07 33.34
CA THR A 2 -14.36 -0.89 32.21
C THR A 2 -14.01 -0.29 30.85
N THR A 3 -13.80 1.02 30.75
CA THR A 3 -13.58 1.73 29.47
C THR A 3 -12.14 1.60 28.95
N THR A 4 -11.13 1.61 29.83
CA THR A 4 -9.72 1.65 29.42
C THR A 4 -9.19 0.33 28.86
N LYS A 5 -9.71 -0.82 29.33
CA LYS A 5 -9.23 -2.15 28.91
C LYS A 5 -9.64 -2.50 27.47
N ASN A 6 -10.81 -2.04 27.03
CA ASN A 6 -11.32 -2.31 25.69
C ASN A 6 -10.52 -1.58 24.61
N HIS A 7 -10.19 -0.29 24.80
CA HIS A 7 -9.44 0.49 23.81
C HIS A 7 -8.07 -0.12 23.46
N SER A 8 -7.37 -0.67 24.45
CA SER A 8 -6.07 -1.34 24.24
C SER A 8 -6.18 -2.57 23.34
N HIS A 9 -7.24 -3.37 23.50
CA HIS A 9 -7.42 -4.60 22.73
C HIS A 9 -7.79 -4.33 21.25
N TYR A 10 -8.57 -3.28 20.97
CA TYR A 10 -8.87 -2.86 19.60
C TYR A 10 -7.61 -2.38 18.86
N PHE A 11 -6.77 -1.59 19.53
CA PHE A 11 -5.50 -1.12 18.95
C PHE A 11 -4.57 -2.29 18.60
N GLN A 12 -4.41 -3.27 19.50
CA GLN A 12 -3.61 -4.47 19.24
C GLN A 12 -4.12 -5.26 18.03
N LYS A 13 -5.45 -5.42 17.89
CA LYS A 13 -6.05 -6.08 16.72
C LYS A 13 -5.78 -5.31 15.42
N ILE A 14 -5.91 -3.98 15.43
CA ILE A 14 -5.65 -3.14 14.24
C ILE A 14 -4.18 -3.21 13.84
N SER A 15 -3.26 -3.13 14.81
CA SER A 15 -1.82 -3.24 14.55
C SER A 15 -1.43 -4.61 14.00
N HIS A 16 -1.97 -5.70 14.56
CA HIS A 16 -1.74 -7.04 14.07
C HIS A 16 -2.29 -7.23 12.64
N LEU A 17 -3.51 -6.73 12.37
CA LEU A 17 -4.10 -6.77 11.04
C LEU A 17 -3.27 -5.96 10.02
N HIS A 18 -2.85 -4.75 10.39
CA HIS A 18 -1.99 -3.91 9.56
C HIS A 18 -0.68 -4.63 9.23
N SER A 19 -0.02 -5.24 10.23
CA SER A 19 1.26 -5.93 10.03
C SER A 19 1.17 -7.12 9.06
N ILE A 20 0.03 -7.80 8.99
CA ILE A 20 -0.19 -8.93 8.06
C ILE A 20 -0.55 -8.42 6.66
N LEU A 21 -1.43 -7.42 6.57
CA LEU A 21 -1.90 -6.91 5.29
C LEU A 21 -0.86 -6.03 4.59
N ALA A 22 0.00 -5.35 5.34
CA ALA A 22 1.04 -4.47 4.83
C ALA A 22 1.92 -5.11 3.75
N PRO A 23 2.61 -6.23 3.96
CA PRO A 23 3.46 -6.81 2.91
C PRO A 23 2.68 -7.19 1.65
N ILE A 24 1.44 -7.69 1.80
CA ILE A 24 0.60 -8.12 0.69
C ILE A 24 0.14 -6.92 -0.15
N MET A 25 -0.25 -5.83 0.50
CA MET A 25 -0.74 -4.60 -0.15
C MET A 25 0.40 -3.71 -0.66
N LEU A 26 1.55 -3.72 0.04
CA LEU A 26 2.71 -2.90 -0.31
C LEU A 26 3.42 -3.44 -1.56
N LEU A 27 3.44 -4.76 -1.77
CA LEU A 27 4.04 -5.36 -2.96
C LEU A 27 3.52 -4.76 -4.29
N PRO A 28 2.21 -4.81 -4.59
CA PRO A 28 1.68 -4.24 -5.83
C PRO A 28 1.82 -2.71 -5.87
N LEU A 29 1.73 -2.02 -4.73
CA LEU A 29 1.94 -0.56 -4.65
C LEU A 29 3.37 -0.15 -5.01
N LEU A 30 4.36 -0.86 -4.47
CA LEU A 30 5.76 -0.61 -4.80
C LEU A 30 6.02 -0.94 -6.26
N LEU A 31 5.52 -2.08 -6.75
CA LEU A 31 5.71 -2.46 -8.14
C LEU A 31 5.16 -1.37 -9.08
N THR A 32 3.92 -0.92 -8.86
CA THR A 32 3.29 0.10 -9.70
C THR A 32 3.99 1.46 -9.61
N THR A 33 4.44 1.85 -8.43
CA THR A 33 5.18 3.11 -8.24
C THR A 33 6.53 3.06 -8.95
N ILE A 34 7.27 1.96 -8.81
CA ILE A 34 8.59 1.78 -9.42
C ILE A 34 8.46 1.70 -10.94
N THR A 35 7.58 0.85 -11.47
CA THR A 35 7.40 0.71 -12.92
C THR A 35 6.90 1.99 -13.56
N GLY A 36 5.95 2.69 -12.92
CA GLY A 36 5.44 3.98 -13.40
C GLY A 36 6.53 5.05 -13.41
N THR A 37 7.35 5.13 -12.36
CA THR A 37 8.44 6.11 -12.26
C THR A 37 9.54 5.84 -13.29
N ILE A 38 9.97 4.58 -13.44
CA ILE A 38 10.97 4.21 -14.45
C ILE A 38 10.42 4.48 -15.86
N PHE A 39 9.15 4.15 -16.11
CA PHE A 39 8.53 4.41 -17.41
C PHE A 39 8.54 5.90 -17.74
N GLN A 40 8.18 6.75 -16.77
CA GLN A 40 8.22 8.19 -16.94
C GLN A 40 9.63 8.71 -17.24
N ILE A 41 10.66 8.18 -16.57
CA ILE A 41 12.06 8.55 -16.83
C ILE A 41 12.48 8.16 -18.26
N VAL A 42 12.12 6.96 -18.69
CA VAL A 42 12.43 6.46 -20.04
C VAL A 42 11.69 7.26 -21.12
N ASP A 43 10.44 7.63 -20.84
CA ASP A 43 9.62 8.46 -21.73
C ASP A 43 10.22 9.85 -21.91
N LEU A 44 10.66 10.47 -20.82
CA LEU A 44 11.40 11.75 -20.85
C LEU A 44 12.73 11.65 -21.60
N ALA A 45 13.38 10.48 -21.60
CA ALA A 45 14.60 10.21 -22.36
C ALA A 45 14.34 9.90 -23.86
N GLY A 46 13.08 9.90 -24.30
CA GLY A 46 12.69 9.61 -25.69
C GLY A 46 12.84 8.14 -26.09
N LYS A 47 12.94 7.22 -25.13
CA LYS A 47 13.19 5.78 -25.38
C LYS A 47 11.99 4.88 -25.09
N LYS A 48 10.79 5.45 -25.00
CA LYS A 48 9.56 4.75 -24.57
C LYS A 48 9.21 3.50 -25.39
N ASP A 49 9.55 3.48 -26.69
CA ASP A 49 9.09 2.44 -27.62
C ASP A 49 9.58 1.04 -27.25
N GLY A 50 10.72 0.93 -26.56
CA GLY A 50 11.26 -0.35 -26.08
C GLY A 50 10.76 -0.78 -24.70
N PHE A 51 9.96 0.04 -24.01
CA PHE A 51 9.63 -0.13 -22.59
C PHE A 51 8.13 -0.20 -22.30
N TYR A 52 7.30 -0.50 -23.31
CA TYR A 52 5.86 -0.71 -23.10
C TYR A 52 5.54 -1.87 -22.15
N TRP A 53 6.42 -2.87 -22.06
CA TRP A 53 6.30 -3.96 -21.08
C TRP A 53 6.30 -3.46 -19.62
N LEU A 54 6.88 -2.29 -19.35
CA LEU A 54 6.85 -1.65 -18.04
C LEU A 54 5.45 -1.15 -17.68
N LEU A 55 4.71 -0.67 -18.68
CA LEU A 55 3.30 -0.28 -18.57
C LEU A 55 2.40 -1.50 -18.38
N ASP A 56 2.70 -2.62 -19.05
CA ASP A 56 2.00 -3.88 -18.82
C ASP A 56 2.14 -4.33 -17.37
N TRP A 57 3.37 -4.35 -16.84
CA TRP A 57 3.62 -4.70 -15.44
C TRP A 57 3.00 -3.70 -14.46
N HIS A 58 3.03 -2.39 -14.79
CA HIS A 58 2.36 -1.35 -14.00
C HIS A 58 0.86 -1.60 -13.86
N LYS A 59 0.22 -2.09 -14.93
CA LYS A 59 -1.21 -2.42 -14.90
C LYS A 59 -1.51 -3.78 -14.28
N GLY A 60 -0.50 -4.61 -14.01
CA GLY A 60 -0.70 -5.98 -13.53
C GLY A 60 -0.90 -7.00 -14.66
N HIS A 61 -0.50 -6.64 -15.88
CA HIS A 61 -0.44 -7.54 -17.02
C HIS A 61 0.97 -8.15 -17.11
N PHE A 62 1.10 -9.40 -16.68
CA PHE A 62 2.38 -10.14 -16.68
C PHE A 62 2.42 -11.17 -17.82
N GLY A 63 1.98 -10.76 -19.02
CA GLY A 63 1.87 -11.63 -20.19
C GLY A 63 0.74 -12.66 -20.02
N ALA A 64 1.06 -13.87 -19.56
CA ALA A 64 0.05 -14.94 -19.41
C ALA A 64 -0.91 -14.72 -18.22
N LEU A 65 -0.47 -13.96 -17.21
CA LEU A 65 -1.29 -13.58 -16.06
C LEU A 65 -1.81 -12.16 -16.26
N ASN A 66 -3.11 -12.03 -16.50
CA ASN A 66 -3.77 -10.74 -16.63
C ASN A 66 -4.55 -10.40 -15.35
N LEU A 67 -3.96 -9.53 -14.52
CA LEU A 67 -4.62 -8.96 -13.35
C LEU A 67 -5.07 -7.51 -13.60
N GLU A 68 -5.05 -7.01 -14.83
CA GLU A 68 -5.33 -5.60 -15.18
C GLU A 68 -6.66 -5.09 -14.61
N LEU A 69 -7.67 -5.96 -14.53
CA LEU A 69 -8.96 -5.61 -13.97
C LEU A 69 -8.92 -5.43 -12.44
N ILE A 70 -8.14 -6.23 -11.73
CA ILE A 70 -8.17 -6.33 -10.25
C ILE A 70 -7.04 -5.49 -9.62
N TYR A 71 -5.91 -5.36 -10.31
CA TYR A 71 -4.70 -4.68 -9.82
C TYR A 71 -4.96 -3.24 -9.35
N PRO A 72 -5.68 -2.38 -10.11
CA PRO A 72 -5.95 -1.01 -9.69
C PRO A 72 -6.78 -0.95 -8.40
N PHE A 73 -7.75 -1.86 -8.24
CA PHE A 73 -8.56 -1.94 -7.02
C PHE A 73 -7.75 -2.44 -5.82
N LEU A 74 -6.86 -3.42 -6.03
CA LEU A 74 -5.96 -3.90 -4.97
C LEU A 74 -5.02 -2.79 -4.50
N ASN A 75 -4.48 -2.00 -5.42
CA ASN A 75 -3.66 -0.83 -5.06
C ASN A 75 -4.46 0.22 -4.30
N ALA A 76 -5.63 0.60 -4.80
CA ALA A 76 -6.47 1.61 -4.15
C ALA A 76 -6.89 1.15 -2.74
N LEU A 77 -7.44 -0.06 -2.62
CA LEU A 77 -7.86 -0.63 -1.34
C LEU A 77 -6.68 -0.81 -0.39
N GLY A 78 -5.57 -1.32 -0.89
CA GLY A 78 -4.35 -1.51 -0.12
C GLY A 78 -3.80 -0.21 0.44
N LEU A 79 -3.76 0.83 -0.39
CA LEU A 79 -3.36 2.17 0.03
C LEU A 79 -4.29 2.71 1.11
N PHE A 80 -5.61 2.63 0.93
CA PHE A 80 -6.56 3.12 1.94
C PHE A 80 -6.42 2.38 3.26
N ILE A 81 -6.35 1.04 3.23
CA ILE A 81 -6.21 0.24 4.45
C ILE A 81 -4.94 0.62 5.18
N LEU A 82 -3.79 0.67 4.50
CA LEU A 82 -2.51 1.02 5.11
C LEU A 82 -2.47 2.45 5.63
N LEU A 83 -3.02 3.39 4.87
CA LEU A 83 -3.09 4.80 5.24
C LEU A 83 -3.94 4.99 6.49
N PHE A 84 -5.18 4.50 6.51
CA PHE A 84 -6.08 4.70 7.65
C PHE A 84 -5.60 3.97 8.90
N THR A 85 -5.16 2.72 8.78
CA THR A 85 -4.66 1.96 9.93
C THR A 85 -3.33 2.53 10.45
N GLY A 86 -2.44 2.98 9.57
CA GLY A 86 -1.20 3.67 9.93
C GLY A 86 -1.46 4.99 10.65
N ILE A 87 -2.33 5.84 10.11
CA ILE A 87 -2.74 7.12 10.71
C ILE A 87 -3.38 6.88 12.09
N TYR A 88 -4.29 5.91 12.19
CA TYR A 88 -4.92 5.54 13.46
C TYR A 88 -3.88 5.14 14.50
N MET A 89 -2.90 4.31 14.10
CA MET A 89 -1.85 3.88 15.01
C MET A 89 -0.94 5.03 15.45
N TRP A 90 -0.57 5.91 14.52
CA TRP A 90 0.25 7.08 14.76
C TRP A 90 -0.39 8.04 15.77
N PHE A 91 -1.67 8.37 15.60
CA PHE A 91 -2.39 9.20 16.57
C PHE A 91 -2.46 8.57 17.95
N HIS A 92 -2.72 7.26 18.04
CA HIS A 92 -2.76 6.56 19.32
C HIS A 92 -1.39 6.58 20.03
N MET A 93 -0.28 6.38 19.31
CA MET A 93 1.09 6.48 19.87
C MET A 93 1.42 7.89 20.37
N GLN A 94 0.99 8.94 19.66
CA GLN A 94 1.20 10.32 20.12
C GLN A 94 0.46 10.64 21.42
N HIS A 95 -0.75 10.12 21.60
CA HIS A 95 -1.53 10.33 22.82
C HIS A 95 -0.96 9.60 24.04
N THR A 96 -0.29 8.46 23.84
CA THR A 96 0.39 7.75 24.94
C THR A 96 1.70 8.43 25.32
N SER A 97 2.43 9.01 24.36
CA SER A 97 3.71 9.69 24.60
C SER A 97 3.56 11.03 25.34
N LYS A 98 2.43 11.74 25.23
CA LYS A 98 2.19 13.01 25.94
C LYS A 98 1.75 12.84 27.40
N LYS A 99 1.52 11.60 27.86
CA LYS A 99 1.11 11.28 29.24
C LYS A 99 2.22 10.64 30.08
N GLY A 100 3.41 10.48 29.51
CA GLY A 100 4.62 9.98 30.18
C GLY A 100 5.58 11.12 30.51
#